data_AF-A0A7D8H3M0-F1
#
_entry.id   AF-A0A7D8H3M0-F1
#
_cell.length_a   1.000
_cell.length_b   1.000
_cell.length_c   1.000
_cell.angle_alpha   90.00
_cell.angle_beta   90.00
_cell.angle_gamma   90.00
#
_symmetry.space_group_name_H-M   'P 1'
#
loop_
_entity.id
_entity.type
_entity.pdbx_description
1 polymer ?
#
loop_
_entity_poly.entity_id
_entity_poly.type
_entity_poly.pdbx_seq_one_letter_code
_entity_poly.pdbx_strand_id
1 'polypeptide(L)' 'MFTNKKLIRFGLTLLVCLFVIDFTIGYFQAYLESAAGIKWVISETWKTILLDVPERILVILGAIALYDFTKETSPKDASI' A
#
# COMPACT_ATOMS: atom_id res chain seq x y z
N MET A 1 -14.54 7.45 19.62
CA MET A 1 -14.83 8.02 18.29
C MET A 1 -13.63 7.69 17.41
N PHE A 2 -13.75 6.78 16.44
CA PHE A 2 -12.61 6.23 15.68
C PHE A 2 -11.84 7.34 14.93
N THR A 3 -10.82 7.91 15.57
CA THR A 3 -9.82 8.79 14.95
C THR A 3 -9.15 8.09 13.76
N ASN A 4 -9.09 6.76 13.81
CA ASN A 4 -8.46 5.88 12.82
C ASN A 4 -9.28 5.64 11.54
N LYS A 5 -10.57 6.01 11.48
CA LYS A 5 -11.40 5.72 10.30
C LYS A 5 -10.89 6.44 9.04
N LYS A 6 -10.34 7.65 9.19
CA LYS A 6 -9.72 8.40 8.07
C LYS A 6 -8.41 7.78 7.62
N LEU A 7 -7.57 7.33 8.57
CA LEU A 7 -6.28 6.69 8.29
C LEU A 7 -6.45 5.37 7.57
N ILE A 8 -7.39 4.53 8.03
CA ILE A 8 -7.74 3.25 7.38
C ILE A 8 -8.27 3.49 5.97
N ARG A 9 -9.15 4.48 5.79
CA ARG A 9 -9.69 4.81 4.46
C ARG A 9 -8.59 5.31 3.52
N PHE A 10 -7.67 6.14 4.01
CA PHE A 10 -6.54 6.60 3.23
C PHE A 10 -5.61 5.45 2.83
N GLY A 11 -5.25 4.58 3.79
CA GLY A 11 -4.45 3.39 3.53
C GLY A 11 -5.09 2.46 2.51
N LEU A 12 -6.40 2.22 2.60
CA LEU A 12 -7.13 1.42 1.63
C LEU A 12 -7.11 2.04 0.23
N THR A 13 -7.35 3.35 0.11
CA THR A 13 -7.27 4.04 -1.18
C THR A 13 -5.88 3.92 -1.79
N LEU A 14 -4.83 4.16 -1.00
CA LEU A 14 -3.44 4.04 -1.46
C LEU A 14 -3.11 2.61 -1.91
N LEU A 15 -3.57 1.60 -1.18
CA LEU A 15 -3.40 0.19 -1.56
C LEU A 15 -4.06 -0.13 -2.91
N VAL A 16 -5.30 0.31 -3.12
CA VAL A 16 -6.01 0.12 -4.40
C VAL A 16 -5.27 0.82 -5.54
N CYS A 17 -4.79 2.05 -5.32
CA CYS A 17 -3.98 2.76 -6.31
C CYS A 17 -2.70 2.00 -6.68
N LEU A 18 -2.00 1.41 -5.71
CA LEU A 18 -0.79 0.62 -5.97
C LEU A 18 -1.08 -0.61 -6.81
N PHE A 19 -2.17 -1.35 -6.50
CA PHE A 19 -2.57 -2.49 -7.32
C PHE A 19 -2.89 -2.09 -8.76
N VAL A 20 -3.55 -0.95 -8.97
CA VAL A 20 -3.83 -0.45 -10.32
C VAL A 20 -2.54 -0.12 -11.07
N ILE A 21 -1.57 0.51 -10.41
CA ILE A 21 -0.28 0.87 -11.02
C ILE A 21 0.51 -0.40 -11.39
N ASP A 22 0.64 -1.34 -10.46
CA ASP A 22 1.37 -2.59 -10.68
C ASP A 22 0.72 -3.42 -11.79
N PHE A 23 -0.61 -3.55 -11.75
CA PHE A 23 -1.37 -4.21 -12.82
C PHE A 23 -1.16 -3.53 -14.18
N THR A 24 -1.22 -2.20 -14.24
CA THR A 24 -1.03 -1.44 -15.48
C THR A 24 0.37 -1.67 -16.04
N ILE A 25 1.40 -1.63 -15.19
CA ILE A 25 2.78 -1.91 -15.62
C ILE A 25 2.87 -3.32 -16.20
N GLY A 26 2.38 -4.33 -15.47
CA GLY A 26 2.40 -5.72 -15.94
C GLY A 26 1.62 -5.93 -17.25
N TYR A 27 0.46 -5.29 -17.38
CA TYR A 27 -0.35 -5.32 -18.60
C TYR A 27 0.42 -4.73 -19.80
N PHE A 28 1.05 -3.56 -19.64
CA PHE A 28 1.85 -2.96 -20.72
C PHE A 28 3.06 -3.80 -21.09
N GLN A 29 3.74 -4.42 -20.11
CA GLN A 29 4.85 -5.34 -20.37
C GLN A 29 4.39 -6.52 -21.23
N ALA A 30 3.32 -7.21 -20.81
CA ALA A 30 2.79 -8.36 -21.54
C ALA A 30 2.23 -7.98 -22.92
N TYR A 31 1.55 -6.84 -23.02
CA TYR A 31 1.01 -6.34 -24.28
C TYR A 31 2.12 -6.01 -25.29
N LEU A 32 3.15 -5.27 -24.88
CA LEU A 32 4.25 -4.90 -25.79
C LEU A 32 5.10 -6.11 -26.20
N GLU A 33 5.31 -7.06 -25.28
CA GLU A 33 6.02 -8.29 -25.59
C GLU A 33 5.22 -9.16 -26.59
N SER A 34 3.91 -9.31 -26.38
CA SER A 34 3.07 -10.12 -27.28
C SER A 34 2.79 -9.45 -28.62
N ALA A 35 2.56 -8.14 -28.66
CA ALA A 35 2.14 -7.43 -29.87
C ALA A 35 3.30 -6.96 -30.75
N ALA A 36 4.45 -6.62 -30.15
CA ALA A 36 5.57 -6.01 -30.85
C ALA A 36 6.91 -6.73 -30.60
N GLY A 37 6.96 -7.76 -29.75
CA GLY A 37 8.20 -8.42 -29.34
C GLY A 37 9.12 -7.49 -28.54
N ILE A 38 8.59 -6.38 -28.01
CA ILE A 38 9.37 -5.37 -27.30
C ILE A 38 9.33 -5.69 -25.81
N LYS A 39 10.48 -6.02 -25.24
CA LYS A 39 10.63 -6.17 -23.79
C LYS A 39 10.71 -4.80 -23.12
N TRP A 40 9.55 -4.29 -22.70
CA TRP A 40 9.49 -3.05 -21.94
C TRP A 40 9.86 -3.30 -20.47
N VAL A 41 10.82 -2.53 -19.96
CA VAL A 41 11.31 -2.66 -18.58
C VAL A 41 11.21 -1.30 -17.90
N ILE A 42 10.52 -1.26 -16.77
CA ILE A 42 10.52 -0.08 -15.91
C ILE A 42 11.88 0.04 -15.21
N SER A 43 12.48 1.23 -15.21
CA SER A 43 13.72 1.44 -14.48
C SER A 43 13.50 1.24 -12.98
N GLU A 44 14.52 0.77 -12.26
CA GLU A 44 14.46 0.59 -10.80
C GLU A 44 14.04 1.86 -10.06
N THR A 45 14.55 3.04 -10.47
CA THR A 45 14.17 4.33 -9.87
C THR A 45 12.66 4.56 -9.89
N TRP A 46 12.02 4.36 -11.04
CA TRP A 46 10.57 4.50 -11.17
C TRP A 46 9.81 3.43 -10.41
N LYS A 47 10.31 2.18 -10.38
CA LYS A 47 9.71 1.12 -9.58
C LYS A 47 9.72 1.49 -8.09
N THR A 48 10.84 1.99 -7.59
CA THR A 48 10.96 2.39 -6.18
C THR A 48 10.05 3.57 -5.83
N ILE A 49 9.96 4.57 -6.70
CA ILE A 49 9.10 5.74 -6.46
C ILE A 49 7.62 5.36 -6.52
N LEU A 50 7.21 4.54 -7.49
CA LEU A 50 5.80 4.25 -7.75
C LEU A 50 5.24 3.13 -6.88
N LEU A 51 6.06 2.16 -6.48
CA LEU A 51 5.61 0.96 -5.77
C LEU A 51 6.26 0.85 -4.38
N ASP A 52 7.59 0.75 -4.32
CA ASP A 52 8.27 0.37 -3.08
C ASP A 52 8.09 1.41 -1.95
N VAL A 53 8.18 2.71 -2.27
CA VAL A 53 8.03 3.80 -1.28
C VAL A 53 6.59 3.85 -0.76
N PRO A 54 5.54 3.91 -1.60
CA PRO A 54 4.16 3.86 -1.13
C PRO A 54 3.81 2.59 -0.34
N GLU A 55 4.33 1.43 -0.76
CA GLU A 55 4.12 0.17 -0.03
C GLU A 55 4.70 0.24 1.39
N ARG A 56 5.93 0.78 1.54
CA ARG A 56 6.53 1.00 2.86
C ARG A 56 5.71 1.96 3.73
N ILE A 57 5.14 3.01 3.13
CA ILE A 57 4.23 3.92 3.85
C ILE A 57 3.00 3.16 4.36
N LEU A 58 2.41 2.28 3.54
CA LEU A 58 1.27 1.45 3.97
C LEU A 58 1.62 0.52 5.14
N VAL A 59 2.81 -0.09 5.12
CA VAL A 59 3.28 -0.95 6.22
C VAL A 59 3.36 -0.15 7.53
N ILE A 60 3.90 1.06 7.49
CA ILE A 60 4.00 1.94 8.67
C ILE A 60 2.61 2.35 9.15
N LEU A 61 1.70 2.74 8.24
CA LEU A 61 0.33 3.10 8.58
C LEU A 61 -0.43 1.91 9.21
N GLY A 62 -0.21 0.70 8.69
CA GLY A 62 -0.76 -0.54 9.24
C GLY A 62 -0.25 -0.83 10.65
N ALA A 63 1.05 -0.65 10.89
CA ALA A 63 1.66 -0.81 12.21
C ALA A 63 1.10 0.19 13.24
N ILE A 64 0.93 1.46 12.85
CA ILE A 64 0.31 2.49 13.70
C ILE A 64 -1.13 2.12 14.02
N ALA A 65 -1.92 1.73 13.02
CA ALA A 65 -3.31 1.33 13.22
C ALA A 65 -3.44 0.11 14.15
N LEU A 66 -2.53 -0.87 14.02
CA LEU A 66 -2.49 -2.05 14.89
C LEU A 66 -2.10 -1.66 16.31
N TYR A 67 -1.09 -0.81 16.50
CA TYR A 67 -0.67 -0.33 17.81
C TYR A 67 -1.82 0.36 18.54
N ASP A 68 -2.51 1.30 17.88
CA ASP A 68 -3.65 2.00 18.47
C ASP A 68 -4.78 1.02 18.85
N PHE A 69 -5.06 0.02 18.01
CA PHE A 69 -6.05 -1.02 18.30
C PHE A 69 -5.66 -1.86 19.53
N THR A 70 -4.40 -2.24 19.66
CA THR A 70 -3.90 -2.98 20.83
C THR A 70 -3.87 -2.13 22.11
N LYS A 71 -3.70 -0.81 21.97
CA LYS A 71 -3.70 0.11 23.11
C LYS A 71 -5.11 0.39 23.63
N GLU A 72 -6.12 0.50 22.76
CA GLU A 72 -7.53 0.62 23.18
C GLU A 72 -8.05 -0.67 23.83
N THR A 73 -7.44 -1.82 23.56
CA THR A 73 -7.79 -3.12 24.19
C THR A 73 -6.97 -3.41 25.45
N SER A 74 -6.01 -2.55 25.82
CA SER A 74 -5.23 -2.68 27.05
C SER A 74 -6.12 -2.36 28.26
N PRO A 75 -6.35 -3.30 29.18
CA PRO A 75 -7.16 -3.07 30.38
C PRO A 75 -6.38 -2.21 31.38
N LYS A 76 -6.35 -0.89 31.17
CA LYS A 76 -5.95 0.08 32.20
C LYS A 76 -7.15 0.65 32.96
N ASP A 77 -8.38 0.32 32.53
CA ASP A 77 -9.64 0.59 33.25
C ASP A 77 -10.18 -0.64 33.97
N ALA A 78 -9.46 -1.76 33.98
CA ALA A 78 -9.70 -2.83 34.95
C ALA A 78 -9.04 -2.40 36.27
N SER A 79 -9.76 -1.53 36.96
CA SER A 79 -9.53 -1.16 38.35
C SER A 79 -9.15 -2.37 39.20
N ILE A 80 -8.03 -2.26 39.91
CA ILE A 80 -7.90 -2.83 41.26
C ILE A 80 -7.76 -1.66 42.21
#